data_AF-A0A1C5IXF5-F1
#
_entry.id   AF-A0A1C5IXF5-F1
#
_cell.length_a   1.000
_cell.length_b   1.000
_cell.length_c   1.000
_cell.angle_alpha   90.00
_cell.angle_beta   90.00
_cell.angle_gamma   90.00
#
_symmetry.space_group_name_H-M   'P 1'
#
loop_
_entity.id
_entity.type
_entity.pdbx_description
1 polymer ?
#
loop_
_entity_poly.entity_id
_entity_poly.type
_entity_poly.pdbx_seq_one_letter_code
_entity_poly.pdbx_strand_id
1 'polypeptide(L)'
;MSAGGPRRGRRDNGLDASEYAVAGDVDPRVGEHLLDVLAAGGIAAYLQPSADLNPVTRTTTVPSRPVDRLYVDRSHLTTARDYLTQLADEGTPEPARDEPDIEAEWARIVAAFDTAPAPGSHPWPAAEDVDDPVDPSEPAGGAAPRAGAEESGGPTATDVRRLPYAADISGISVSRGRQDEPSLLDGLDTFGADLPGDADEEHYTPPPPPPLPRFSKYAVVGVLAIVVGFVLFLSPTVLPVSDPSVVTLLGFTGILAGFVTLVWRLRPGDDTDDHDPDDGAVV
;
A
#
# COMPACT_ATOMS: atom_id res chain seq x y z
N MET A 1 -3.15 -38.95 -4.10
CA MET A 1 -2.96 -38.11 -2.90
C MET A 1 -2.62 -36.71 -3.42
N SER A 2 -3.58 -35.79 -3.42
CA SER A 2 -3.37 -34.44 -3.96
C SER A 2 -2.96 -33.50 -2.83
N ALA A 3 -1.88 -32.76 -3.06
CA ALA A 3 -1.17 -31.96 -2.07
C ALA A 3 -2.02 -30.79 -1.53
N GLY A 4 -1.96 -30.59 -0.21
CA GLY A 4 -2.63 -29.50 0.49
C GLY A 4 -2.05 -28.13 0.13
N GLY A 5 -2.86 -27.31 -0.54
CA GLY A 5 -2.65 -25.86 -0.58
C GLY A 5 -2.84 -25.23 0.81
N PRO A 6 -2.50 -23.94 0.99
CA PRO A 6 -2.69 -23.23 2.24
C PRO A 6 -4.14 -23.45 2.70
N ARG A 7 -4.34 -23.80 3.98
CA ARG A 7 -5.65 -24.12 4.56
C ARG A 7 -6.58 -22.89 4.46
N ARG A 8 -7.12 -22.63 3.27
CA ARG A 8 -8.32 -21.81 3.10
C ARG A 8 -9.40 -22.60 3.80
N GLY A 9 -9.84 -22.07 4.93
CA GLY A 9 -10.99 -22.60 5.64
C GLY A 9 -12.16 -22.83 4.67
N ARG A 10 -12.99 -23.82 4.98
CA ARG A 10 -14.14 -24.16 4.16
C ARG A 10 -15.09 -22.96 4.14
N ARG A 11 -15.46 -22.49 2.94
CA ARG A 11 -16.23 -21.24 2.76
C ARG A 11 -17.71 -21.44 2.46
N ASP A 12 -18.11 -22.65 2.14
CA ASP A 12 -19.50 -23.02 1.89
C ASP A 12 -19.82 -24.27 2.69
N ASN A 13 -21.08 -24.66 2.75
CA ASN A 13 -21.48 -25.89 3.41
C ASN A 13 -21.88 -27.02 2.46
N GLY A 14 -21.55 -26.89 1.17
CA GLY A 14 -21.85 -27.87 0.13
C GLY A 14 -23.33 -28.03 -0.21
N LEU A 15 -24.20 -27.17 0.31
CA LEU A 15 -25.61 -27.11 -0.03
C LEU A 15 -25.88 -25.93 -0.97
N ASP A 16 -26.71 -26.15 -1.97
CA ASP A 16 -27.10 -25.13 -2.94
C ASP A 16 -28.52 -24.61 -2.65
N ALA A 17 -28.72 -23.30 -2.77
CA ALA A 17 -30.04 -22.66 -2.74
C ALA A 17 -30.34 -21.96 -4.07
N SER A 18 -31.62 -21.80 -4.37
CA SER A 18 -32.08 -21.03 -5.52
C SER A 18 -31.83 -19.53 -5.39
N GLU A 19 -31.84 -19.00 -4.16
CA GLU A 19 -31.62 -17.60 -3.87
C GLU A 19 -30.91 -17.41 -2.52
N TYR A 20 -29.86 -16.60 -2.52
CA TYR A 20 -29.08 -16.30 -1.33
C TYR A 20 -29.35 -14.87 -0.86
N ALA A 21 -29.41 -14.70 0.47
CA ALA A 21 -29.59 -13.40 1.11
C ALA A 21 -28.61 -13.22 2.27
N VAL A 22 -28.26 -11.97 2.56
CA VAL A 22 -27.28 -11.63 3.60
C VAL A 22 -27.91 -11.82 4.99
N ALA A 23 -27.32 -12.72 5.77
CA ALA A 23 -27.69 -12.96 7.16
C ALA A 23 -27.04 -11.92 8.10
N GLY A 24 -25.74 -11.67 7.93
CA GLY A 24 -24.94 -10.73 8.74
C GLY A 24 -23.44 -10.88 8.51
N ASP A 25 -22.62 -10.12 9.24
CA ASP A 25 -21.16 -10.23 9.27
C ASP A 25 -20.73 -11.06 10.50
N VAL A 26 -19.78 -11.99 10.32
CA VAL A 26 -19.39 -13.01 11.32
C VAL A 26 -17.85 -13.06 11.43
N ASP A 27 -17.32 -13.39 12.61
CA ASP A 27 -15.88 -13.64 12.77
C ASP A 27 -15.47 -14.92 11.98
N PRO A 28 -14.41 -14.89 11.15
CA PRO A 28 -13.94 -16.04 10.39
C PRO A 28 -13.69 -17.30 11.22
N ARG A 29 -13.35 -17.17 12.51
CA ARG A 29 -13.13 -18.30 13.43
C ARG A 29 -14.43 -19.02 13.78
N VAL A 30 -15.52 -18.29 13.87
CA VAL A 30 -16.85 -18.80 14.21
C VAL A 30 -17.61 -19.21 12.94
N GLY A 31 -17.28 -18.60 11.80
CA GLY A 31 -17.91 -18.85 10.51
C GLY A 31 -17.94 -20.32 10.11
N GLU A 32 -16.84 -21.06 10.26
CA GLU A 32 -16.80 -22.50 9.91
C GLU A 32 -17.77 -23.32 10.75
N HIS A 33 -17.82 -23.08 12.06
CA HIS A 33 -18.74 -23.77 12.96
C HIS A 33 -20.21 -23.46 12.59
N LEU A 34 -20.48 -22.20 12.23
CA LEU A 34 -21.82 -21.79 11.81
C LEU A 34 -22.24 -22.46 10.49
N LEU A 35 -21.30 -22.66 9.55
CA LEU A 35 -21.57 -23.43 8.32
C LEU A 35 -21.96 -24.88 8.62
N ASP A 36 -21.39 -25.50 9.65
CA ASP A 36 -21.74 -26.86 10.07
C ASP A 36 -23.11 -26.92 10.76
N VAL A 37 -23.44 -25.94 11.61
CA VAL A 37 -24.76 -25.84 12.25
C VAL A 37 -25.85 -25.61 11.21
N LEU A 38 -25.62 -24.71 10.24
CA LEU A 38 -26.56 -24.45 9.16
C LEU A 38 -26.71 -25.66 8.23
N ALA A 39 -25.62 -26.39 7.96
CA ALA A 39 -25.68 -27.65 7.22
C ALA A 39 -26.53 -28.71 7.93
N ALA A 40 -26.39 -28.85 9.25
CA ALA A 40 -27.21 -29.76 10.04
C ALA A 40 -28.70 -29.39 10.00
N GLY A 41 -29.01 -28.09 9.88
CA GLY A 41 -30.36 -27.57 9.64
C GLY A 41 -30.85 -27.68 8.19
N GLY A 42 -30.01 -28.15 7.25
CA GLY A 42 -30.34 -28.22 5.82
C GLY A 42 -30.40 -26.85 5.12
N ILE A 43 -29.79 -25.83 5.71
CA ILE A 43 -29.80 -24.45 5.20
C ILE A 43 -28.53 -24.23 4.39
N ALA A 44 -28.66 -23.94 3.09
CA ALA A 44 -27.52 -23.60 2.25
C ALA A 44 -26.87 -22.28 2.69
N ALA A 45 -25.54 -22.28 2.84
CA ALA A 45 -24.82 -21.13 3.34
C ALA A 45 -23.39 -21.05 2.78
N TYR A 46 -22.92 -19.81 2.57
CA TYR A 46 -21.53 -19.52 2.23
C TYR A 46 -21.04 -18.22 2.88
N LEU A 47 -19.73 -18.13 3.04
CA LEU A 47 -18.99 -17.01 3.60
C LEU A 47 -18.21 -16.29 2.50
N GLN A 48 -18.37 -14.97 2.47
CA GLN A 48 -17.60 -14.08 1.62
C GLN A 48 -16.69 -13.22 2.52
N PRO A 49 -15.36 -13.22 2.33
CA PRO A 49 -14.50 -12.33 3.10
C PRO A 49 -14.87 -10.89 2.82
N SER A 50 -15.18 -10.16 3.89
CA SER A 50 -15.42 -8.73 3.79
C SER A 50 -14.07 -8.04 3.70
N ALA A 51 -13.86 -7.34 2.59
CA ALA A 51 -12.75 -6.42 2.46
C ALA A 51 -13.36 -5.02 2.45
N ASP A 52 -12.89 -4.13 3.33
CA ASP A 52 -13.39 -2.76 3.35
C ASP A 52 -12.88 -2.06 2.09
N LEU A 53 -13.77 -1.93 1.11
CA LEU A 53 -13.52 -1.16 -0.09
C LEU A 53 -13.91 0.29 0.21
N ASN A 54 -12.94 1.19 0.27
CA ASN A 54 -13.24 2.61 0.38
C ASN A 54 -13.99 3.08 -0.89
N PRO A 55 -15.19 3.66 -0.78
CA PRO A 55 -16.03 4.00 -1.95
C PRO A 55 -15.40 5.09 -2.83
N VAL A 56 -14.53 5.93 -2.27
CA VAL A 56 -13.91 7.06 -2.98
C VAL A 56 -12.58 6.64 -3.59
N THR A 57 -11.72 5.99 -2.81
CA THR A 57 -10.35 5.66 -3.24
C THR A 57 -10.25 4.28 -3.88
N ARG A 58 -11.30 3.44 -3.80
CA ARG A 58 -11.29 2.02 -4.19
C ARG A 58 -10.13 1.23 -3.57
N THR A 59 -9.55 1.74 -2.49
CA THR A 59 -8.50 1.04 -1.75
C THR A 59 -9.15 0.00 -0.87
N THR A 60 -8.70 -1.24 -1.01
CA THR A 60 -9.10 -2.35 -0.15
C THR A 60 -8.26 -2.32 1.11
N THR A 61 -8.85 -1.92 2.23
CA THR A 61 -8.23 -2.05 3.54
C THR A 61 -8.83 -3.25 4.26
N VAL A 62 -7.99 -4.01 4.96
CA VAL A 62 -8.51 -5.08 5.83
C VAL A 62 -9.03 -4.40 7.10
N PRO A 63 -10.31 -4.62 7.50
CA PRO A 63 -10.81 -4.09 8.76
C PRO A 63 -9.94 -4.55 9.94
N SER A 64 -9.86 -3.72 10.99
CA SER A 64 -9.10 -4.03 12.21
C SER A 64 -9.55 -5.33 12.90
N ARG A 65 -10.80 -5.76 12.64
CA ARG A 65 -11.28 -7.11 12.93
C ARG A 65 -11.64 -7.80 11.61
N PRO A 66 -10.96 -8.89 11.22
CA PRO A 66 -11.33 -9.63 10.03
C PRO A 66 -12.75 -10.16 10.22
N VAL A 67 -13.66 -9.82 9.29
CA VAL A 67 -15.06 -10.26 9.30
C VAL A 67 -15.41 -10.89 7.95
N ASP A 68 -16.18 -11.96 7.99
CA ASP A 68 -16.71 -12.64 6.82
C ASP A 68 -18.23 -12.40 6.75
N ARG A 69 -18.74 -12.01 5.58
CA ARG A 69 -20.17 -11.85 5.34
C ARG A 69 -20.82 -13.21 5.06
N LEU A 70 -21.83 -13.54 5.86
CA LEU A 70 -22.59 -14.78 5.74
C LEU A 70 -23.80 -14.59 4.82
N TYR A 71 -23.88 -15.44 3.80
CA TYR A 71 -25.01 -15.58 2.90
C TYR A 71 -25.71 -16.92 3.15
N VAL A 72 -27.04 -16.91 3.19
CA VAL A 72 -27.87 -18.09 3.44
C VAL A 72 -29.03 -18.18 2.47
N ASP A 73 -29.63 -19.35 2.34
CA ASP A 73 -30.91 -19.52 1.64
C ASP A 73 -31.94 -18.49 2.09
N ARG A 74 -32.47 -17.71 1.15
CA ARG A 74 -33.43 -16.65 1.41
C ARG A 74 -34.69 -17.16 2.11
N SER A 75 -35.12 -18.39 1.84
CA SER A 75 -36.30 -18.97 2.47
C SER A 75 -36.11 -19.25 3.96
N HIS A 76 -34.86 -19.41 4.42
CA HIS A 76 -34.48 -19.73 5.79
C HIS A 76 -33.74 -18.58 6.51
N LEU A 77 -33.77 -17.37 5.94
CA LEU A 77 -33.02 -16.21 6.45
C LEU A 77 -33.37 -15.85 7.91
N THR A 78 -34.64 -15.90 8.29
CA THR A 78 -35.06 -15.58 9.66
C THR A 78 -34.43 -16.55 10.66
N THR A 79 -34.53 -17.86 10.39
CA THR A 79 -33.94 -18.91 11.23
C THR A 79 -32.42 -18.77 11.33
N ALA A 80 -31.74 -18.45 10.22
CA ALA A 80 -30.30 -18.22 10.23
C ALA A 80 -29.90 -16.99 11.06
N ARG A 81 -30.69 -15.92 11.05
CA ARG A 81 -30.47 -14.74 11.90
C ARG A 81 -30.67 -15.03 13.38
N ASP A 82 -31.65 -15.86 13.70
CA ASP A 82 -31.89 -16.28 15.08
C ASP A 82 -30.69 -17.08 15.61
N TYR A 83 -30.14 -18.03 14.82
CA TYR A 83 -28.91 -18.74 15.17
C TYR A 83 -27.70 -17.82 15.34
N LEU A 84 -27.56 -16.83 14.45
CA LEU A 84 -26.48 -15.84 14.54
C LEU A 84 -26.60 -14.99 15.82
N THR A 85 -27.82 -14.58 16.17
CA THR A 85 -28.09 -13.80 17.39
C THR A 85 -27.83 -14.63 18.65
N GLN A 86 -28.30 -15.88 18.67
CA GLN A 86 -28.03 -16.81 19.77
C GLN A 86 -26.53 -17.04 19.96
N LEU A 87 -25.77 -17.17 18.87
CA LEU A 87 -24.32 -17.35 18.91
C LEU A 87 -23.58 -16.07 19.34
N ALA A 88 -24.11 -14.89 18.99
CA ALA A 88 -23.59 -13.62 19.48
C ALA A 88 -23.84 -13.41 20.98
N ASP A 89 -24.96 -13.91 21.50
CA ASP A 89 -25.27 -13.87 22.94
C ASP A 89 -24.47 -14.92 23.75
N GLU A 90 -24.20 -16.09 23.16
CA GLU A 90 -23.38 -17.16 23.78
C GLU A 90 -21.88 -16.85 23.71
N GLY A 91 -21.45 -16.16 22.64
CA GLY A 91 -20.16 -15.51 22.51
C GLY A 91 -20.07 -14.32 23.45
N THR A 92 -19.90 -14.59 24.74
CA THR A 92 -19.52 -13.60 25.75
C THR A 92 -18.55 -12.61 25.10
N PRO A 93 -18.85 -11.29 25.05
CA PRO A 93 -17.88 -10.33 24.55
C PRO A 93 -16.65 -10.53 25.43
N GLU A 94 -15.55 -11.06 24.87
CA GLU A 94 -14.26 -11.00 25.56
C GLU A 94 -14.18 -9.54 26.02
N PRO A 95 -14.04 -9.28 27.33
CA PRO A 95 -13.87 -7.91 27.80
C PRO A 95 -12.78 -7.34 26.91
N ALA A 96 -13.07 -6.19 26.29
CA ALA A 96 -12.13 -5.52 25.40
C ALA A 96 -10.78 -5.62 26.09
N ARG A 97 -9.87 -6.45 25.57
CA ARG A 97 -8.56 -6.63 26.19
C ARG A 97 -8.06 -5.22 26.35
N ASP A 98 -7.81 -4.79 27.58
CA ASP A 98 -7.31 -3.44 27.86
C ASP A 98 -6.17 -3.22 26.87
N GLU A 99 -6.43 -2.44 25.83
CA GLU A 99 -5.46 -2.25 24.76
C GLU A 99 -4.26 -1.63 25.47
N PRO A 100 -3.08 -2.28 25.43
CA PRO A 100 -1.93 -1.72 26.10
C PRO A 100 -1.73 -0.31 25.55
N ASP A 101 -1.43 0.64 26.43
CA ASP A 101 -1.19 2.02 26.03
C ASP A 101 -0.08 2.04 24.97
N ILE A 102 -0.49 2.20 23.71
CA ILE A 102 0.37 2.03 22.55
C ILE A 102 1.52 3.03 22.62
N GLU A 103 1.26 4.23 23.13
CA GLU A 103 2.27 5.27 23.31
C GLU A 103 3.29 4.86 24.37
N ALA A 104 2.83 4.28 25.50
CA ALA A 104 3.73 3.79 26.54
C ALA A 104 4.58 2.59 26.08
N GLU A 105 4.00 1.67 25.30
CA GLU A 105 4.72 0.54 24.72
C GLU A 105 5.73 1.00 23.66
N TRP A 106 5.36 1.95 22.81
CA TRP A 106 6.25 2.53 21.81
C TRP A 106 7.40 3.29 22.47
N ALA A 107 7.11 4.10 23.50
CA ALA A 107 8.13 4.78 24.30
C ALA A 107 9.10 3.81 24.95
N ARG A 108 8.63 2.63 25.40
CA ARG A 108 9.48 1.57 25.95
C ARG A 108 10.43 1.00 24.89
N ILE A 109 9.94 0.75 23.68
CA ILE A 109 10.77 0.25 22.56
C ILE A 109 11.84 1.28 22.19
N VAL A 110 11.47 2.56 22.07
CA VAL A 110 12.42 3.64 21.75
C VAL A 110 13.44 3.82 22.86
N ALA A 111 13.02 3.79 24.13
CA ALA A 111 13.93 3.89 25.27
C ALA A 111 14.92 2.70 25.34
N ALA A 112 14.52 1.52 24.87
CA ALA A 112 15.38 0.34 24.82
C ALA A 112 16.32 0.30 23.61
N PHE A 113 16.16 1.19 22.61
CA PHE A 113 16.90 1.12 21.34
C PHE A 113 18.43 1.15 21.51
N ASP A 114 18.94 1.98 22.40
CA ASP A 114 20.38 2.11 22.68
C ASP A 114 20.88 1.10 23.74
N THR A 115 20.01 0.21 24.23
CA THR A 115 20.41 -0.80 25.22
C THR A 115 21.09 -1.96 24.51
N ALA A 116 22.41 -2.08 24.70
CA ALA A 116 23.16 -3.22 24.19
C ALA A 116 22.57 -4.53 24.77
N PRO A 117 22.29 -5.55 23.93
CA PRO A 117 21.89 -6.86 24.42
C PRO A 117 22.99 -7.49 25.28
N ALA A 118 22.63 -8.43 26.15
CA ALA A 118 23.63 -9.17 26.92
C ALA A 118 24.58 -9.92 25.96
N PRO A 119 25.88 -10.05 26.30
CA PRO A 119 26.83 -10.75 25.44
C PRO A 119 26.36 -12.18 25.15
N GLY A 120 26.21 -12.50 23.86
CA GLY A 120 25.71 -13.79 23.37
C GLY A 120 24.19 -13.95 23.34
N SER A 121 23.41 -12.93 23.72
CA SER A 121 21.95 -12.92 23.53
C SER A 121 21.60 -12.14 22.28
N HIS A 122 21.42 -12.84 21.17
CA HIS A 122 20.96 -12.24 19.93
C HIS A 122 19.68 -12.92 19.45
N PRO A 123 18.71 -12.15 18.90
CA PRO A 123 17.48 -12.72 18.37
C PRO A 123 17.69 -13.48 17.05
N TRP A 124 18.86 -13.36 16.43
CA TRP A 124 19.24 -14.06 15.20
C TRP A 124 19.96 -15.39 15.49
N PRO A 125 19.96 -16.34 14.53
CA PRO A 125 20.67 -17.61 14.66
C PRO A 125 22.19 -17.41 14.78
N ALA A 126 22.87 -18.29 15.54
CA ALA A 126 24.31 -18.24 15.76
C ALA A 126 25.18 -18.34 14.49
N ALA A 127 24.62 -18.78 13.36
CA ALA A 127 25.32 -18.81 12.08
C ALA A 127 25.58 -17.41 11.50
N GLU A 128 24.85 -16.40 11.99
CA GLU A 128 24.96 -15.01 11.55
C GLU A 128 25.84 -14.16 12.50
N ASP A 129 26.43 -14.75 13.54
CA ASP A 129 27.34 -14.04 14.44
C ASP A 129 28.68 -13.78 13.74
N VAL A 130 29.10 -12.52 13.76
CA VAL A 130 30.39 -12.07 13.22
C VAL A 130 31.35 -11.85 14.38
N ASP A 131 32.57 -12.37 14.30
CA ASP A 131 33.59 -12.13 15.33
C ASP A 131 33.92 -10.63 15.40
N ASP A 132 33.62 -9.97 16.52
CA ASP A 132 34.05 -8.59 16.75
C ASP A 132 35.59 -8.52 16.78
N PRO A 133 36.24 -7.72 15.91
CA PRO A 133 37.68 -7.59 15.94
C PRO A 133 38.07 -6.83 17.22
N VAL A 134 38.72 -7.54 18.15
CA VAL A 134 39.36 -6.95 19.34
C VAL A 134 40.34 -5.87 18.88
N ASP A 135 40.05 -4.60 19.16
CA ASP A 135 40.92 -3.47 18.85
C ASP A 135 42.22 -3.59 19.68
N PRO A 136 43.42 -3.76 19.08
CA PRO A 136 44.67 -3.89 19.83
C PRO A 136 45.20 -2.57 20.40
N SER A 137 44.42 -1.49 20.36
CA SER A 137 44.94 -0.13 20.47
C SER A 137 44.43 0.64 21.69
N GLU A 138 44.62 0.09 22.89
CA GLU A 138 44.85 0.95 24.07
C GLU A 138 46.34 1.04 24.35
N PRO A 139 46.92 2.25 24.27
CA PRO A 139 48.03 2.58 25.14
C PRO A 139 47.70 3.76 26.06
N ALA A 140 48.05 3.54 27.32
CA ALA A 140 48.01 4.49 28.42
C ALA A 140 48.81 5.78 28.14
N GLY A 141 48.47 6.83 28.89
CA GLY A 141 48.85 8.22 28.62
C GLY A 141 50.33 8.59 28.66
N GLY A 142 50.62 9.79 28.14
CA GLY A 142 51.94 10.45 28.23
C GLY A 142 52.01 11.71 27.38
N ALA A 143 52.52 12.80 27.93
CA ALA A 143 52.32 14.18 27.46
C ALA A 143 53.50 14.81 26.67
N ALA A 144 53.13 15.70 25.73
CA ALA A 144 53.74 16.99 25.32
C ALA A 144 55.09 17.00 24.49
N PRO A 145 55.52 18.17 23.93
CA PRO A 145 55.21 18.64 22.56
C PRO A 145 56.46 19.09 21.74
N ARG A 146 56.30 19.52 20.47
CA ARG A 146 57.13 20.57 19.80
C ARG A 146 56.65 20.92 18.38
N ALA A 147 57.01 22.13 17.97
CA ALA A 147 56.47 22.94 16.88
C ALA A 147 57.24 22.87 15.55
N GLY A 148 56.58 23.30 14.45
CA GLY A 148 57.15 24.17 13.41
C GLY A 148 57.36 23.62 11.99
N ALA A 149 56.92 24.43 11.01
CA ALA A 149 57.38 24.57 9.61
C ALA A 149 56.72 23.74 8.47
N GLU A 150 55.74 24.39 7.82
CA GLU A 150 55.64 24.76 6.39
C GLU A 150 56.10 23.78 5.27
N GLU A 151 55.08 23.38 4.48
CA GLU A 151 54.95 23.47 3.01
C GLU A 151 55.87 22.62 2.09
N SER A 152 55.28 21.63 1.38
CA SER A 152 55.29 21.55 -0.11
C SER A 152 54.81 20.17 -0.64
N GLY A 153 53.75 20.18 -1.47
CA GLY A 153 53.57 19.29 -2.64
C GLY A 153 52.67 18.04 -2.51
N GLY A 154 51.50 18.07 -3.18
CA GLY A 154 50.76 16.86 -3.61
C GLY A 154 49.23 16.95 -3.46
N PRO A 155 48.43 16.49 -4.44
CA PRO A 155 47.01 16.82 -4.54
C PRO A 155 46.14 16.05 -3.55
N THR A 156 45.04 16.69 -3.15
CA THR A 156 43.97 16.21 -2.29
C THR A 156 43.48 14.81 -2.66
N ALA A 157 43.84 13.82 -1.86
CA ALA A 157 43.16 12.53 -1.81
C ALA A 157 42.52 12.40 -0.43
N THR A 158 41.21 12.41 -0.40
CA THR A 158 40.39 12.09 0.76
C THR A 158 40.71 10.65 1.17
N ASP A 159 41.53 10.47 2.22
CA ASP A 159 41.76 9.16 2.84
C ASP A 159 40.49 8.73 3.59
N VAL A 160 39.51 8.27 2.83
CA VAL A 160 38.36 7.55 3.36
C VAL A 160 38.83 6.13 3.62
N ARG A 161 38.97 5.82 4.91
CA ARG A 161 39.26 4.49 5.47
C ARG A 161 38.40 3.43 4.77
N ARG A 162 39.04 2.56 3.97
CA ARG A 162 38.39 1.47 3.24
C ARG A 162 37.84 0.47 4.25
N LEU A 163 36.52 0.44 4.44
CA LEU A 163 35.83 -0.63 5.16
C LEU A 163 36.01 -1.95 4.37
N PRO A 164 36.18 -3.10 5.03
CA PRO A 164 36.26 -4.39 4.35
C PRO A 164 34.93 -4.65 3.62
N TYR A 165 35.06 -4.99 2.34
CA TYR A 165 33.95 -5.21 1.42
C TYR A 165 33.32 -6.58 1.69
N ALA A 166 32.00 -6.67 1.58
CA ALA A 166 31.19 -7.85 1.93
C ALA A 166 31.48 -9.15 1.14
N ALA A 167 32.43 -9.13 0.20
CA ALA A 167 32.80 -10.32 -0.58
C ALA A 167 33.70 -11.31 0.19
N ASP A 168 34.34 -10.92 1.30
CA ASP A 168 35.21 -11.83 2.06
C ASP A 168 34.43 -12.88 2.89
N ILE A 169 33.11 -12.71 3.07
CA ILE A 169 32.27 -13.57 3.93
C ILE A 169 31.77 -14.84 3.21
N SER A 170 31.79 -14.88 1.88
CA SER A 170 31.20 -15.99 1.11
C SER A 170 32.12 -17.20 0.88
N GLY A 171 33.30 -17.25 1.50
CA GLY A 171 34.22 -18.39 1.38
C GLY A 171 34.78 -18.60 -0.04
N ILE A 172 34.65 -17.60 -0.92
CA ILE A 172 35.30 -17.60 -2.23
C ILE A 172 36.73 -17.14 -2.02
N SER A 173 37.62 -18.07 -1.63
CA SER A 173 39.04 -17.77 -1.53
C SER A 173 39.59 -17.45 -2.92
N VAL A 174 39.81 -16.18 -3.25
CA VAL A 174 40.69 -15.80 -4.35
C VAL A 174 42.13 -16.02 -3.88
N SER A 175 42.52 -17.29 -3.82
CA SER A 175 43.87 -17.68 -3.49
C SER A 175 44.80 -17.08 -4.53
N ARG A 176 45.73 -16.23 -4.08
CA ARG A 176 46.73 -15.49 -4.87
C ARG A 176 47.79 -16.43 -5.50
N GLY A 177 47.37 -17.52 -6.14
CA GLY A 177 48.26 -18.62 -6.53
C GLY A 177 47.94 -19.32 -7.86
N ARG A 178 46.92 -18.91 -8.62
CA ARG A 178 46.70 -19.43 -9.98
C ARG A 178 46.11 -18.32 -10.85
N GLN A 179 46.95 -17.69 -11.66
CA GLN A 179 46.60 -16.53 -12.49
C GLN A 179 46.11 -16.89 -13.91
N ASP A 180 45.86 -18.16 -14.22
CA ASP A 180 45.53 -18.60 -15.59
C ASP A 180 44.17 -19.32 -15.72
N GLU A 181 43.21 -19.09 -14.81
CA GLU A 181 41.82 -19.47 -15.08
C GLU A 181 40.91 -18.24 -15.07
N PRO A 182 40.05 -18.05 -16.09
CA PRO A 182 39.15 -16.91 -16.15
C PRO A 182 38.22 -16.98 -14.94
N SER A 183 38.32 -15.98 -14.06
CA SER A 183 37.50 -15.94 -12.85
C SER A 183 36.04 -15.73 -13.24
N LEU A 184 35.10 -16.27 -12.45
CA LEU A 184 33.67 -16.07 -12.68
C LEU A 184 33.25 -14.58 -12.62
N LEU A 185 34.06 -13.74 -11.98
CA LEU A 185 33.88 -12.29 -11.97
C LEU A 185 34.25 -11.64 -13.31
N ASP A 186 35.22 -12.21 -14.04
CA ASP A 186 35.61 -11.79 -15.39
C ASP A 186 34.46 -12.02 -16.39
N GLY A 187 33.71 -13.11 -16.18
CA GLY A 187 32.45 -13.36 -16.86
C GLY A 187 31.42 -12.25 -16.59
N LEU A 188 31.21 -11.87 -15.32
CA LEU A 188 30.27 -10.81 -14.92
C LEU A 188 30.63 -9.43 -15.46
N ASP A 189 31.91 -9.07 -15.47
CA ASP A 189 32.37 -7.79 -16.04
C ASP A 189 32.31 -7.78 -17.58
N THR A 190 32.36 -8.95 -18.22
CA THR A 190 32.24 -9.11 -19.68
C THR A 190 30.80 -9.33 -20.16
N PHE A 191 29.84 -9.56 -19.25
CA PHE A 191 28.41 -9.68 -19.57
C PHE A 191 27.86 -8.34 -20.11
N GLY A 192 27.98 -8.16 -21.42
CA GLY A 192 27.52 -6.98 -22.16
C GLY A 192 28.62 -6.16 -22.83
N ALA A 193 29.90 -6.40 -22.50
CA ALA A 193 31.03 -5.65 -23.05
C ALA A 193 31.44 -6.11 -24.46
N ASP A 194 31.29 -7.41 -24.74
CA ASP A 194 31.67 -8.05 -26.02
C ASP A 194 30.44 -8.59 -26.78
N LEU A 195 29.28 -7.95 -26.64
CA LEU A 195 28.18 -8.20 -27.58
C LEU A 195 28.57 -7.57 -28.92
N PRO A 196 28.54 -8.32 -30.05
CA PRO A 196 28.69 -7.71 -31.36
C PRO A 196 27.62 -6.62 -31.44
N GLY A 197 28.05 -5.36 -31.58
CA GLY A 197 27.15 -4.23 -31.62
C GLY A 197 26.30 -4.30 -32.87
N ASP A 198 25.19 -5.03 -32.79
CA ASP A 198 24.07 -4.86 -33.68
C ASP A 198 23.49 -3.48 -33.33
N ALA A 199 24.06 -2.45 -33.97
CA ALA A 199 23.69 -1.04 -33.81
C ALA A 199 22.24 -0.73 -34.26
N ASP A 200 21.46 -1.77 -34.54
CA ASP A 200 20.11 -1.78 -35.07
C ASP A 200 19.11 -2.47 -34.10
N GLU A 201 19.55 -2.91 -32.91
CA GLU A 201 18.63 -3.45 -31.89
C GLU A 201 17.72 -2.34 -31.35
N GLU A 202 16.47 -2.38 -31.81
CA GLU A 202 15.38 -1.44 -31.60
C GLU A 202 15.21 -1.02 -30.13
N HIS A 203 15.97 -0.01 -29.71
CA HIS A 203 15.83 0.58 -28.39
C HIS A 203 14.44 1.21 -28.29
N TYR A 204 13.57 0.63 -27.45
CA TYR A 204 12.20 1.12 -27.27
C TYR A 204 12.24 2.56 -26.75
N THR A 205 11.98 3.52 -27.64
CA THR A 205 11.68 4.90 -27.26
C THR A 205 10.21 4.92 -26.85
N PRO A 206 9.89 5.17 -25.58
CA PRO A 206 8.50 5.24 -25.16
C PRO A 206 7.80 6.32 -26.01
N PRO A 207 6.59 6.03 -26.52
CA PRO A 207 5.83 7.03 -27.24
C PRO A 207 5.67 8.26 -26.33
N PRO A 208 5.67 9.48 -26.90
CA PRO A 208 5.44 10.68 -26.11
C PRO A 208 4.12 10.53 -25.34
N PRO A 209 4.06 11.02 -24.08
CA PRO A 209 2.87 10.88 -23.27
C PRO A 209 1.66 11.51 -23.99
N PRO A 210 0.47 10.90 -23.88
CA PRO A 210 -0.72 11.44 -24.50
C PRO A 210 -0.97 12.88 -24.01
N PRO A 211 -1.52 13.77 -24.86
CA PRO A 211 -1.77 15.14 -24.47
C PRO A 211 -2.76 15.22 -23.31
N LEU A 212 -2.58 16.22 -22.44
CA LEU A 212 -3.49 16.44 -21.31
C LEU A 212 -4.93 16.68 -21.77
N PRO A 213 -5.93 16.23 -20.99
CA PRO A 213 -7.34 16.43 -21.34
C PRO A 213 -7.67 17.92 -21.41
N ARG A 214 -8.17 18.34 -22.58
CA ARG A 214 -8.62 19.71 -22.83
C ARG A 214 -9.93 19.99 -22.07
N PHE A 215 -9.93 21.01 -21.21
CA PHE A 215 -11.17 21.48 -20.58
C PHE A 215 -12.13 22.01 -21.64
N SER A 216 -13.35 21.48 -21.68
CA SER A 216 -14.41 21.98 -22.56
C SER A 216 -14.78 23.42 -22.20
N LYS A 217 -15.08 24.25 -23.21
CA LYS A 217 -15.53 25.65 -23.03
C LYS A 217 -16.73 25.74 -22.07
N TYR A 218 -17.61 24.74 -22.09
CA TYR A 218 -18.78 24.67 -21.20
C TYR A 218 -18.41 24.41 -19.73
N ALA A 219 -17.37 23.61 -19.48
CA ALA A 219 -16.87 23.39 -18.12
C ALA A 219 -16.29 24.70 -17.54
N VAL A 220 -15.56 25.46 -18.37
CA VAL A 220 -15.03 26.77 -17.98
C VAL A 220 -16.16 27.75 -17.67
N VAL A 221 -17.22 27.78 -18.49
CA VAL A 221 -18.40 28.63 -18.25
C VAL A 221 -19.13 28.23 -16.98
N GLY A 222 -19.31 26.93 -16.71
CA GLY A 222 -19.95 26.44 -15.49
C GLY A 222 -19.17 26.81 -14.22
N VAL A 223 -17.84 26.66 -14.25
CA VAL A 223 -16.96 27.09 -13.15
C VAL A 223 -17.02 28.60 -12.96
N LEU A 224 -16.99 29.39 -14.04
CA LEU A 224 -17.08 30.85 -13.97
C LEU A 224 -18.42 31.29 -13.38
N ALA A 225 -19.53 30.65 -13.74
CA ALA A 225 -20.85 30.91 -13.16
C ALA A 225 -20.89 30.64 -11.65
N ILE A 226 -20.24 29.57 -11.18
CA ILE A 226 -20.11 29.27 -9.74
C ILE A 226 -19.30 30.34 -9.03
N VAL A 227 -18.14 30.71 -9.58
CA VAL A 227 -17.27 31.73 -8.96
C VAL A 227 -17.98 33.08 -8.88
N VAL A 228 -18.60 33.53 -9.96
CA VAL A 228 -19.35 34.78 -10.00
C VAL A 228 -20.54 34.74 -9.03
N GLY A 229 -21.32 33.65 -9.04
CA GLY A 229 -22.45 33.48 -8.14
C GLY A 229 -22.02 33.46 -6.66
N PHE A 230 -20.89 32.82 -6.34
CA PHE A 230 -20.33 32.78 -4.99
C PHE A 230 -19.86 34.16 -4.51
N VAL A 231 -19.20 34.93 -5.38
CA VAL A 231 -18.80 36.31 -5.07
C VAL A 231 -20.02 37.20 -4.80
N LEU A 232 -21.07 37.09 -5.62
CA LEU A 232 -22.32 37.83 -5.43
C LEU A 232 -23.07 37.40 -4.15
N PHE A 233 -23.02 36.13 -3.82
CA PHE A 233 -23.65 35.58 -2.61
C PHE A 233 -22.94 36.08 -1.33
N LEU A 234 -21.61 36.09 -1.32
CA LEU A 234 -20.83 36.50 -0.14
C LEU A 234 -20.73 38.02 0.03
N SER A 235 -20.73 38.76 -1.09
CA SER A 235 -20.59 40.22 -1.10
C SER A 235 -21.73 40.89 -1.88
N PRO A 236 -22.98 40.90 -1.36
CA PRO A 236 -24.12 41.45 -2.09
C PRO A 236 -24.05 42.98 -2.29
N THR A 237 -23.09 43.65 -1.64
CA THR A 237 -22.82 45.08 -1.78
C THR A 237 -21.95 45.44 -2.98
N VAL A 238 -21.39 44.46 -3.71
CA VAL A 238 -20.55 44.72 -4.90
C VAL A 238 -21.35 45.27 -6.09
N LEU A 239 -22.67 45.02 -6.11
CA LEU A 239 -23.58 45.63 -7.07
C LEU A 239 -24.37 46.74 -6.34
N PRO A 240 -24.39 47.98 -6.85
CA PRO A 240 -25.16 49.08 -6.28
C PRO A 240 -26.65 48.96 -6.63
N VAL A 241 -27.27 47.83 -6.28
CA VAL A 241 -28.71 47.57 -6.46
C VAL A 241 -29.43 47.92 -5.16
N SER A 242 -30.64 48.47 -5.28
CA SER A 242 -31.44 48.96 -4.15
C SER A 242 -31.81 47.88 -3.11
N ASP A 243 -31.76 46.59 -3.48
CA ASP A 243 -32.08 45.48 -2.59
C ASP A 243 -30.99 44.39 -2.61
N PRO A 244 -30.19 44.29 -1.53
CA PRO A 244 -29.20 43.23 -1.36
C PRO A 244 -29.78 41.81 -1.45
N SER A 245 -31.07 41.64 -1.12
CA SER A 245 -31.76 40.34 -1.17
C SER A 245 -31.83 39.80 -2.60
N VAL A 246 -32.05 40.67 -3.58
CA VAL A 246 -32.08 40.30 -5.00
C VAL A 246 -30.69 39.83 -5.47
N VAL A 247 -29.63 40.49 -5.00
CA VAL A 247 -28.25 40.11 -5.34
C VAL A 247 -27.89 38.74 -4.76
N THR A 248 -28.29 38.47 -3.50
CA THR A 248 -28.05 37.16 -2.89
C THR A 248 -28.82 36.03 -3.59
N LEU A 249 -30.07 36.26 -3.99
CA LEU A 249 -30.86 35.29 -4.77
C LEU A 249 -30.22 35.02 -6.13
N LEU A 250 -29.76 36.07 -6.83
CA LEU A 250 -29.08 35.94 -8.12
C LEU A 250 -27.73 35.22 -7.98
N GLY A 251 -26.98 35.49 -6.91
CA GLY A 251 -25.76 34.75 -6.57
C GLY A 251 -26.03 33.27 -6.35
N PHE A 252 -27.00 32.93 -5.49
CA PHE A 252 -27.37 31.54 -5.20
C PHE A 252 -27.86 30.79 -6.45
N THR A 253 -28.75 31.39 -7.22
CA THR A 253 -29.27 30.80 -8.47
C THR A 253 -28.17 30.63 -9.52
N GLY A 254 -27.21 31.57 -9.60
CA GLY A 254 -26.04 31.45 -10.46
C GLY A 254 -25.13 30.28 -10.09
N ILE A 255 -24.88 30.07 -8.78
CA ILE A 255 -24.13 28.91 -8.27
C ILE A 255 -24.83 27.61 -8.66
N LEU A 256 -26.15 27.53 -8.42
CA LEU A 256 -26.94 26.33 -8.72
C LEU A 256 -26.94 26.02 -10.22
N ALA A 257 -27.13 27.04 -11.07
CA ALA A 257 -27.09 26.89 -12.52
C ALA A 257 -25.72 26.43 -13.02
N GLY A 258 -24.62 26.97 -12.47
CA GLY A 258 -23.26 26.54 -12.81
C GLY A 258 -22.99 25.10 -12.39
N PHE A 259 -23.46 24.69 -11.21
CA PHE A 259 -23.35 23.31 -10.72
C PHE A 259 -24.15 22.33 -11.59
N VAL A 260 -25.41 22.65 -11.91
CA VAL A 260 -26.24 21.82 -12.79
C VAL A 260 -25.60 21.68 -14.17
N THR A 261 -25.01 22.76 -14.71
CA THR A 261 -24.28 22.73 -15.98
C THR A 261 -23.09 21.76 -15.94
N LEU A 262 -22.33 21.74 -14.84
CA LEU A 262 -21.21 20.81 -14.65
C LEU A 262 -21.68 19.36 -14.52
N VAL A 263 -22.75 19.10 -13.76
CA VAL A 263 -23.31 17.76 -13.59
C VAL A 263 -23.88 17.23 -14.90
N TRP A 264 -24.57 18.07 -15.67
CA TRP A 264 -25.12 17.68 -16.96
C TRP A 264 -24.00 17.34 -17.97
N ARG A 265 -22.87 18.07 -17.92
CA ARG A 265 -21.66 17.77 -18.70
C ARG A 265 -20.92 16.52 -18.22
N LEU A 266 -21.01 16.17 -16.94
CA LEU A 266 -20.45 14.92 -16.40
C LEU A 266 -21.30 13.70 -16.74
N ARG A 267 -22.55 13.90 -17.19
CA ARG A 267 -23.41 12.79 -17.59
C ARG A 267 -22.92 12.25 -18.94
N PRO A 268 -22.49 10.98 -19.03
CA PRO A 268 -22.04 10.40 -20.29
C PRO A 268 -23.24 10.33 -21.24
N GLY A 269 -23.17 11.07 -22.34
CA GLY A 269 -24.28 11.19 -23.27
C GLY A 269 -24.01 12.23 -24.35
N ASP A 270 -23.03 11.94 -25.20
CA ASP A 270 -23.02 12.16 -26.66
C ASP A 270 -21.55 12.22 -27.15
N ASP A 271 -20.84 11.09 -27.00
CA ASP A 271 -19.60 10.87 -27.74
C ASP A 271 -19.98 10.34 -29.12
N THR A 272 -20.40 11.23 -30.02
CA THR A 272 -20.66 10.88 -31.43
C THR A 272 -19.49 11.15 -32.37
N ASP A 273 -18.39 11.74 -31.91
CA ASP A 273 -17.23 12.03 -32.77
C ASP A 273 -15.91 11.72 -32.07
N ASP A 274 -15.53 10.43 -32.04
CA ASP A 274 -14.15 9.97 -32.18
C ASP A 274 -14.21 8.46 -32.48
N HIS A 275 -14.16 8.13 -33.77
CA HIS A 275 -13.88 6.77 -34.23
C HIS A 275 -12.49 6.40 -33.70
N ASP A 276 -12.44 5.55 -32.68
CA ASP A 276 -11.22 4.89 -32.24
C ASP A 276 -10.77 3.94 -33.37
N PRO A 277 -9.61 4.15 -34.03
CA PRO A 277 -9.14 3.25 -35.08
C PRO A 277 -8.40 2.02 -34.53
N ASP A 278 -8.39 1.78 -33.22
CA ASP A 278 -7.71 0.63 -32.63
C ASP A 278 -8.72 -0.38 -32.06
N ASP A 279 -9.28 -1.20 -32.95
CA ASP A 279 -10.02 -2.42 -32.63
C ASP A 279 -9.03 -3.44 -32.03
N GLY A 280 -8.76 -3.25 -30.73
CA GLY A 280 -7.78 -3.98 -29.96
C GLY A 280 -8.29 -5.34 -29.48
N ALA A 281 -7.87 -6.37 -30.23
CA ALA A 281 -7.87 -7.81 -29.93
C ALA A 281 -9.22 -8.56 -30.00
N VAL A 282 -9.45 -9.18 -31.16
CA VAL A 282 -10.30 -10.37 -31.29
C VAL A 282 -9.48 -11.60 -30.90
N VAL A 283 -9.87 -12.28 -29.81
CA VAL A 283 -9.48 -13.67 -29.49
C VAL A 283 -10.72 -14.49 -29.19
#